data_AF-A0A6G7Z1K4-F1
#
_entry.id   AF-A0A6G7Z1K4-F1
#
_cell.length_a   1.000
_cell.length_b   1.000
_cell.length_c   1.000
_cell.angle_alpha   90.00
_cell.angle_beta   90.00
_cell.angle_gamma   90.00
#
_symmetry.space_group_name_H-M   'P 1'
#
loop_
_entity.id
_entity.type
_entity.pdbx_description
1 polymer ?
#
loop_
_entity_poly.entity_id
_entity_poly.type
_entity_poly.pdbx_seq_one_letter_code
_entity_poly.pdbx_strand_id
1 'polypeptide(L)'
;MLNQRILWLSMSRTFEIRLDGERVALAQGRYGRMIRHARAAGFDRMFRNTPRYRSAAAMRARLGARVDGWWDERVAKDARERRHVRREKSLAASRLVHRYFAHAWVLMDRDYNSWDNADHIFRYLREREREVNGWFVVRKGTADWDRQRADGYRRIVPYGSLLWKLLVLDATFTVSSHGDGYLCPPLEMSRYGKPQWSSVFLQHGAIHTDISR
;
A
#
# COMPACT_ATOMS: atom_id res chain seq x y z
N MET A 1 -0.25 -16.30 26.20
CA MET A 1 -0.39 -15.58 24.92
C MET A 1 0.15 -14.16 25.11
N LEU A 2 0.99 -13.67 24.20
CA LEU A 2 1.53 -12.32 24.30
C LEU A 2 0.50 -11.34 23.71
N ASN A 3 -0.14 -10.53 24.56
CA ASN A 3 -1.07 -9.49 24.09
C ASN A 3 -0.29 -8.24 23.73
N GLN A 4 -0.33 -7.85 22.45
CA GLN A 4 0.36 -6.67 21.94
C GLN A 4 -0.65 -5.56 21.60
N ARG A 5 -0.35 -4.32 21.99
CA ARG A 5 -1.09 -3.12 21.59
C ARG A 5 -0.11 -2.12 20.99
N ILE A 6 -0.43 -1.58 19.81
CA ILE A 6 0.42 -0.63 19.08
C ILE A 6 -0.29 0.72 19.06
N LEU A 7 0.43 1.78 19.45
CA LEU A 7 -0.06 3.15 19.41
C LEU A 7 0.89 4.01 18.58
N TRP A 8 0.35 4.78 17.63
CA TRP A 8 1.10 5.74 16.83
C TRP A 8 0.89 7.14 17.39
N LEU A 9 1.98 7.78 17.84
CA LEU A 9 1.96 9.11 18.43
C LEU A 9 2.80 10.08 17.60
N SER A 10 2.33 11.33 17.46
CA SER A 10 3.11 12.40 16.85
C SER A 10 4.25 12.82 17.78
N MET A 11 5.50 12.79 17.31
CA MET A 11 6.69 13.13 18.10
C MET A 11 6.87 14.63 18.39
N SER A 12 5.80 15.43 18.31
CA SER A 12 5.86 16.89 18.52
C SER A 12 5.92 17.30 20.00
N ARG A 13 5.75 16.34 20.94
CA ARG A 13 5.73 16.57 22.38
C ARG A 13 6.46 15.48 23.14
N THR A 14 6.70 15.72 24.43
CA THR A 14 7.24 14.71 25.36
C THR A 14 6.12 13.80 25.83
N PHE A 15 6.38 12.49 25.90
CA PHE A 15 5.41 11.49 26.35
C PHE A 15 5.93 10.73 27.57
N GLU A 16 5.01 10.36 28.45
CA GLU A 16 5.22 9.43 29.56
C GLU A 16 4.20 8.30 29.39
N ILE A 17 4.63 7.05 29.61
CA ILE A 17 3.72 5.90 29.63
C ILE A 17 3.60 5.40 31.07
N ARG A 18 2.36 5.24 31.52
CA ARG A 18 2.02 4.56 32.76
C ARG A 18 1.20 3.33 32.45
N LEU A 19 1.60 2.18 32.99
CA LEU A 19 0.81 0.95 32.98
C LEU A 19 0.37 0.71 34.42
N ASP A 20 -0.93 0.57 34.63
CA ASP A 20 -1.54 0.37 35.96
C ASP A 20 -1.11 1.42 37.01
N GLY A 21 -0.92 2.66 36.56
CA GLY A 21 -0.50 3.78 37.40
C GLY A 21 1.01 3.90 37.61
N GLU A 22 1.79 2.88 37.26
CA GLU A 22 3.25 2.89 37.38
C GLU A 22 3.92 3.37 36.09
N ARG A 23 4.93 4.22 36.24
CA ARG A 23 5.70 4.76 35.12
C ARG A 23 6.61 3.68 34.54
N VAL A 24 6.47 3.42 33.24
CA VAL A 24 7.25 2.38 32.54
C VAL A 24 8.35 3.00 31.68
N ALA A 25 9.54 2.41 31.70
CA ALA A 25 10.67 2.84 30.90
C ALA A 25 10.43 2.55 29.40
N LEU A 26 10.68 3.56 28.56
CA LEU A 26 10.61 3.41 27.11
C LEU A 26 11.99 2.99 26.57
N ALA A 27 12.03 1.88 25.84
CA ALA A 27 13.22 1.44 25.13
C ALA A 27 13.09 1.78 23.63
N GLN A 28 14.15 2.34 23.05
CA GLN A 28 14.25 2.54 21.61
C GLN A 28 14.96 1.34 20.98
N GLY A 29 14.30 0.64 20.05
CA GLY A 29 14.85 -0.54 19.39
C GLY A 29 14.18 -0.80 18.04
N ARG A 30 14.82 -1.64 17.22
CA ARG A 30 14.17 -2.18 16.01
C ARG A 30 13.16 -3.24 16.43
N TYR A 31 11.94 -3.11 15.92
CA TYR A 31 10.88 -4.10 16.06
C TYR A 31 11.42 -5.51 15.72
N GLY A 32 11.27 -6.46 16.63
CA GLY A 32 11.66 -7.86 16.43
C GLY A 32 13.05 -8.29 16.93
N ARG A 33 13.87 -7.42 17.55
CA ARG A 33 15.04 -7.86 18.34
C ARG A 33 14.78 -7.68 19.84
N MET A 34 15.18 -8.69 20.61
CA MET A 34 15.04 -8.76 22.07
C MET A 34 15.55 -7.47 22.73
N ILE A 35 14.63 -6.71 23.33
CA ILE A 35 14.94 -5.50 24.08
C ILE A 35 15.59 -5.96 25.39
N ARG A 36 16.90 -5.74 25.56
CA ARG A 36 17.56 -5.98 26.84
C ARG A 36 17.03 -4.95 27.84
N HIS A 37 16.25 -5.40 28.82
CA HIS A 37 15.79 -4.56 29.93
C HIS A 37 16.99 -4.14 30.77
N ALA A 38 17.40 -2.87 30.66
CA ALA A 38 18.33 -2.29 31.63
C ALA A 38 17.54 -1.90 32.89
N ARG A 39 18.06 -2.24 34.08
CA ARG A 39 17.46 -1.86 35.38
C ARG A 39 17.22 -0.34 35.43
N ALA A 40 16.11 0.06 36.05
CA ALA A 40 15.59 1.43 36.09
C ALA A 40 16.65 2.51 36.43
N ALA A 41 17.61 2.19 37.32
CA ALA A 41 18.69 3.11 37.70
C ALA A 41 19.64 3.50 36.54
N GLY A 42 19.82 2.63 35.54
CA GLY A 42 20.63 2.91 34.35
C GLY A 42 19.97 3.89 33.38
N PHE A 43 18.64 3.84 33.27
CA PHE A 43 17.87 4.72 32.40
C PHE A 43 17.80 6.15 32.93
N ASP A 44 17.79 6.32 34.25
CA ASP A 44 17.67 7.63 34.88
C ASP A 44 18.92 8.50 34.69
N ARG A 45 20.10 7.85 34.55
CA ARG A 45 21.35 8.53 34.14
C ARG A 45 21.38 8.80 32.63
N MET A 46 20.75 7.93 31.84
CA MET A 46 20.61 8.10 30.39
C MET A 46 19.70 9.29 30.05
N PHE A 47 18.50 9.39 30.63
CA PHE A 47 17.51 10.45 30.38
C PHE A 47 17.87 11.81 30.98
N ARG A 48 18.61 11.86 32.10
CA ARG A 48 19.17 13.14 32.62
C ARG A 48 20.18 13.76 31.67
N ASN A 49 20.92 12.92 30.93
CA ASN A 49 21.90 13.35 29.93
C ASN A 49 21.41 13.21 28.48
N THR A 50 20.14 12.82 28.27
CA THR A 50 19.57 12.78 26.92
C THR A 50 19.13 14.19 26.57
N PRO A 51 19.73 14.83 25.57
CA PRO A 51 19.33 16.17 25.15
C PRO A 51 17.86 16.18 24.72
N ARG A 52 17.11 17.13 25.26
CA ARG A 52 15.79 17.48 24.75
C ARG A 52 15.95 18.15 23.38
N TYR A 53 15.80 17.40 22.30
CA TYR A 53 15.86 17.99 20.96
C TYR A 53 14.54 18.69 20.66
N ARG A 54 14.60 20.02 20.59
CA ARG A 54 13.44 20.89 20.32
C ARG A 54 13.01 20.87 18.84
N SER A 55 13.80 20.27 17.96
CA SER A 55 13.54 20.21 16.52
C SER A 55 14.29 19.06 15.85
N ALA A 56 13.81 18.65 14.66
CA ALA A 56 14.48 17.67 13.81
C ALA A 56 15.91 18.10 13.44
N ALA A 57 16.18 19.41 13.33
CA ALA A 57 17.51 19.96 13.07
C ALA A 57 18.49 19.72 14.24
N ALA A 58 18.01 19.87 15.48
CA ALA A 58 18.82 19.60 16.66
C ALA A 58 19.16 18.10 16.82
N MET A 59 18.27 17.22 16.35
CA MET A 59 18.50 15.77 16.33
C MET A 59 19.53 15.37 15.25
N ARG A 60 19.46 15.98 14.05
CA ARG A 60 20.45 15.80 12.96
C ARG A 60 21.86 16.19 13.40
N ALA A 61 22.01 17.36 14.02
CA ALA A 61 23.30 17.87 14.48
C ALA A 61 24.05 16.92 15.46
N ARG A 62 23.35 16.00 16.12
CA ARG A 62 23.93 15.12 17.15
C ARG A 62 24.03 13.64 16.76
N LEU A 63 23.27 13.17 15.76
CA LEU A 63 23.44 11.82 15.23
C LEU A 63 24.73 11.66 14.38
N GLY A 64 25.35 12.77 13.99
CA GLY A 64 26.67 12.83 13.37
C GLY A 64 26.67 12.39 11.91
N ALA A 65 27.63 12.94 11.16
CA ALA A 65 27.84 12.83 9.71
C ALA A 65 27.79 11.41 9.09
N ARG A 66 27.82 10.34 9.89
CA ARG A 66 27.72 8.94 9.42
C ARG A 66 26.27 8.45 9.30
N VAL A 67 25.31 9.06 9.99
CA VAL A 67 23.87 8.78 9.85
C VAL A 67 23.21 9.70 8.81
N ASP A 68 23.83 10.85 8.56
CA ASP A 68 23.32 11.90 7.66
C ASP A 68 23.13 11.40 6.22
N GLY A 69 24.10 10.68 5.65
CA GLY A 69 23.97 10.17 4.27
C GLY A 69 22.78 9.22 4.08
N TRP A 70 22.61 8.25 4.98
CA TRP A 70 21.50 7.28 4.91
C TRP A 70 20.14 7.95 5.17
N TRP A 71 20.09 8.92 6.08
CA TRP A 71 18.85 9.61 6.44
C TRP A 71 18.43 10.64 5.39
N ASP A 72 19.39 11.41 4.85
CA ASP A 72 19.16 12.34 3.74
C ASP A 72 18.79 11.60 2.46
N GLU A 73 19.42 10.47 2.17
CA GLU A 73 19.04 9.62 1.05
C GLU A 73 17.61 9.11 1.19
N ARG A 74 17.22 8.67 2.40
CA ARG A 74 15.85 8.22 2.69
C ARG A 74 14.83 9.35 2.55
N VAL A 75 15.10 10.53 3.11
CA VAL A 75 14.22 11.70 2.98
C VAL A 75 14.11 12.15 1.52
N ALA A 76 15.22 12.15 0.78
CA ALA A 76 15.23 12.47 -0.64
C ALA A 76 14.45 11.44 -1.45
N LYS A 77 14.57 10.14 -1.12
CA LYS A 77 13.77 9.06 -1.72
C LYS A 77 12.28 9.26 -1.45
N ASP A 78 11.89 9.49 -0.19
CA ASP A 78 10.49 9.75 0.18
C ASP A 78 9.95 11.03 -0.48
N ALA A 79 10.78 12.07 -0.66
CA ALA A 79 10.40 13.28 -1.38
C ALA A 79 10.22 13.04 -2.88
N ARG A 80 11.12 12.28 -3.52
CA ARG A 80 10.97 11.86 -4.92
C ARG A 80 9.69 11.06 -5.11
N GLU A 81 9.48 10.05 -4.28
CA GLU A 81 8.29 9.19 -4.32
C GLU A 81 6.99 9.99 -4.15
N ARG A 82 6.95 10.96 -3.23
CA ARG A 82 5.79 11.87 -3.09
C ARG A 82 5.55 12.74 -4.32
N ARG A 83 6.61 13.20 -5.00
CA ARG A 83 6.47 13.92 -6.27
C ARG A 83 5.93 13.01 -7.36
N HIS A 84 6.38 11.77 -7.44
CA HIS A 84 5.84 10.77 -8.38
C HIS A 84 4.35 10.54 -8.16
N VAL A 85 3.94 10.24 -6.91
CA VAL A 85 2.53 10.02 -6.57
C VAL A 85 1.67 11.25 -6.86
N ARG A 86 2.18 12.46 -6.57
CA ARG A 86 1.46 13.71 -6.89
C ARG A 86 1.26 13.87 -8.40
N ARG A 87 2.28 13.54 -9.20
CA ARG A 87 2.19 13.59 -10.67
C ARG A 87 1.21 12.54 -11.19
N GLU A 88 1.25 11.33 -10.68
CA GLU A 88 0.33 10.24 -11.06
C GLU A 88 -1.12 10.62 -10.74
N LYS A 89 -1.39 11.18 -9.54
CA LYS A 89 -2.71 11.71 -9.17
C LYS A 89 -3.16 12.86 -10.07
N SER A 90 -2.26 13.81 -10.33
CA SER A 90 -2.56 14.94 -11.22
C SER A 90 -2.86 14.49 -12.65
N LEU A 91 -2.20 13.43 -13.10
CA LEU A 91 -2.42 12.85 -14.41
C LEU A 91 -3.75 12.10 -14.47
N ALA A 92 -4.10 11.32 -13.44
CA ALA A 92 -5.40 10.67 -13.32
C ALA A 92 -6.54 11.69 -13.36
N ALA A 93 -6.40 12.79 -12.59
CA ALA A 93 -7.37 13.87 -12.56
C ALA A 93 -7.42 14.72 -13.86
N SER A 94 -6.52 14.49 -14.82
CA SER A 94 -6.56 15.21 -16.09
C SER A 94 -7.79 14.80 -16.90
N ARG A 95 -8.42 15.76 -17.58
CA ARG A 95 -9.68 15.54 -18.30
C ARG A 95 -9.64 14.37 -19.28
N LEU A 96 -8.52 14.17 -19.99
CA LEU A 96 -8.39 13.11 -20.99
C LEU A 96 -8.29 11.73 -20.33
N VAL A 97 -7.47 11.60 -19.28
CA VAL A 97 -7.28 10.34 -18.57
C VAL A 97 -8.55 9.96 -17.82
N HIS A 98 -9.13 10.91 -17.07
CA HIS A 98 -10.39 10.70 -16.37
C HIS A 98 -11.49 10.27 -17.35
N ARG A 99 -11.64 10.93 -18.51
CA ARG A 99 -12.64 10.51 -19.51
C ARG A 99 -12.39 9.11 -20.06
N TYR A 100 -11.14 8.67 -20.14
CA TYR A 100 -10.78 7.35 -20.66
C TYR A 100 -11.08 6.23 -19.66
N PHE A 101 -10.86 6.49 -18.36
CA PHE A 101 -11.04 5.51 -17.28
C PHE A 101 -12.28 5.73 -16.41
N ALA A 102 -13.08 6.76 -16.68
CA ALA A 102 -14.32 6.98 -15.97
C ALA A 102 -15.18 5.71 -16.01
N HIS A 103 -15.73 5.37 -14.84
CA HIS A 103 -16.56 4.18 -14.64
C HIS A 103 -15.87 2.86 -14.96
N ALA A 104 -14.53 2.81 -14.89
CA ALA A 104 -13.78 1.61 -15.21
C ALA A 104 -14.02 0.48 -14.20
N TRP A 105 -14.09 -0.73 -14.74
CA TRP A 105 -14.07 -1.98 -13.99
C TRP A 105 -12.69 -2.59 -14.16
N VAL A 106 -11.97 -2.80 -13.07
CA VAL A 106 -10.65 -3.40 -13.04
C VAL A 106 -10.80 -4.86 -12.67
N LEU A 107 -10.67 -5.75 -13.65
CA LEU A 107 -10.78 -7.20 -13.46
C LEU A 107 -9.39 -7.79 -13.37
N MET A 108 -9.17 -8.66 -12.37
CA MET A 108 -7.96 -9.47 -12.30
C MET A 108 -8.14 -10.61 -11.30
N ASP A 109 -7.60 -11.78 -11.65
CA ASP A 109 -7.49 -12.91 -10.75
C ASP A 109 -6.22 -12.75 -9.90
N ARG A 110 -5.15 -13.46 -10.24
CA ARG A 110 -3.80 -13.21 -9.72
C ARG A 110 -3.01 -12.41 -10.73
N ASP A 111 -1.99 -11.71 -10.26
CA ASP A 111 -1.17 -10.91 -11.16
C ASP A 111 -0.35 -11.78 -12.13
N TYR A 112 -0.04 -13.02 -11.76
CA TYR A 112 0.71 -13.97 -12.60
C TYR A 112 -0.14 -15.10 -13.23
N ASN A 113 -1.44 -15.19 -12.93
CA ASN A 113 -2.31 -16.25 -13.45
C ASN A 113 -3.76 -15.74 -13.61
N SER A 114 -4.34 -15.90 -14.81
CA SER A 114 -5.69 -15.45 -15.20
C SER A 114 -6.52 -16.56 -15.84
N TRP A 115 -7.09 -17.42 -15.01
CA TRP A 115 -7.91 -18.56 -15.44
C TRP A 115 -9.11 -18.79 -14.52
N ASP A 116 -9.53 -17.75 -13.82
CA ASP A 116 -10.61 -17.83 -12.85
C ASP A 116 -11.76 -16.90 -13.27
N ASN A 117 -12.75 -16.73 -12.39
CA ASN A 117 -13.98 -16.02 -12.71
C ASN A 117 -13.78 -14.61 -13.29
N ALA A 118 -12.74 -13.86 -12.91
CA ALA A 118 -12.51 -12.51 -13.42
C ALA A 118 -12.09 -12.52 -14.90
N ASP A 119 -11.29 -13.50 -15.35
CA ASP A 119 -10.97 -13.68 -16.78
C ASP A 119 -12.26 -13.97 -17.57
N HIS A 120 -13.08 -14.90 -17.08
CA HIS A 120 -14.35 -15.24 -17.73
C HIS A 120 -15.31 -14.04 -17.83
N ILE A 121 -15.47 -13.27 -16.75
CA ILE A 121 -16.28 -12.05 -16.78
C ILE A 121 -15.68 -11.03 -17.76
N PHE A 122 -14.36 -10.84 -17.76
CA PHE A 122 -13.73 -9.90 -18.68
C PHE A 122 -14.01 -10.27 -20.13
N ARG A 123 -13.84 -11.54 -20.50
CA ARG A 123 -14.14 -12.05 -21.84
C ARG A 123 -15.61 -11.83 -22.21
N TYR A 124 -16.53 -12.17 -21.31
CA TYR A 124 -17.96 -11.89 -21.48
C TYR A 124 -18.23 -10.39 -21.71
N LEU A 125 -17.62 -9.51 -20.91
CA LEU A 125 -17.75 -8.06 -21.08
C LEU A 125 -17.18 -7.57 -22.41
N ARG A 126 -16.15 -8.23 -22.97
CA ARG A 126 -15.58 -7.84 -24.27
C ARG A 126 -16.39 -8.37 -25.45
N GLU A 127 -17.07 -9.49 -25.28
CA GLU A 127 -17.83 -10.15 -26.33
C GLU A 127 -19.30 -9.70 -26.38
N ARG A 128 -19.91 -9.46 -25.22
CA ARG A 128 -21.36 -9.19 -25.07
C ARG A 128 -21.66 -7.77 -24.59
N GLU A 129 -20.95 -7.29 -23.56
CA GLU A 129 -21.24 -6.01 -22.89
C GLU A 129 -20.18 -4.94 -23.15
N ARG A 130 -19.95 -4.63 -24.44
CA ARG A 130 -18.83 -3.79 -24.88
C ARG A 130 -18.86 -2.35 -24.35
N GLU A 131 -20.04 -1.87 -23.98
CA GLU A 131 -20.27 -0.54 -23.38
C GLU A 131 -19.64 -0.42 -22.00
N VAL A 132 -19.58 -1.52 -21.23
CA VAL A 132 -18.91 -1.52 -19.93
C VAL A 132 -17.43 -1.19 -20.11
N ASN A 133 -16.91 -0.27 -19.30
CA ASN A 133 -15.50 0.12 -19.33
C ASN A 133 -14.61 -0.89 -18.60
N GLY A 134 -14.65 -2.16 -19.05
CA GLY A 134 -13.90 -3.27 -18.43
C GLY A 134 -12.46 -3.37 -18.93
N TRP A 135 -11.54 -3.56 -17.98
CA TRP A 135 -10.10 -3.71 -18.19
C TRP A 135 -9.58 -4.93 -17.44
N PHE A 136 -8.76 -5.75 -18.09
CA PHE A 136 -8.08 -6.85 -17.43
C PHE A 136 -6.66 -6.45 -17.04
N VAL A 137 -6.25 -6.78 -15.81
CA VAL A 137 -4.90 -6.52 -15.31
C VAL A 137 -4.15 -7.83 -15.18
N VAL A 138 -2.97 -7.91 -15.80
CA VAL A 138 -2.09 -9.06 -15.66
C VAL A 138 -0.64 -8.62 -15.79
N ARG A 139 0.28 -9.29 -15.11
CA ARG A 139 1.70 -8.99 -15.18
C ARG A 139 2.21 -9.25 -16.59
N LYS A 140 2.90 -8.28 -17.19
CA LYS A 140 3.49 -8.44 -18.51
C LYS A 140 4.57 -9.53 -18.51
N GLY A 141 4.62 -10.34 -19.57
CA GLY A 141 5.60 -11.41 -19.74
C GLY A 141 5.20 -12.74 -19.10
N THR A 142 3.95 -12.88 -18.65
CA THR A 142 3.37 -14.17 -18.26
C THR A 142 2.70 -14.82 -19.47
N ALA A 143 2.52 -16.14 -19.43
CA ALA A 143 1.81 -16.89 -20.48
C ALA A 143 0.40 -16.33 -20.72
N ASP A 144 -0.26 -15.88 -19.67
CA ASP A 144 -1.59 -15.28 -19.74
C ASP A 144 -1.63 -13.89 -20.36
N TRP A 145 -0.61 -13.08 -20.11
CA TRP A 145 -0.44 -11.81 -20.84
C TRP A 145 -0.36 -12.09 -22.34
N ASP A 146 0.48 -13.05 -22.75
CA ASP A 146 0.67 -13.37 -24.16
C ASP A 146 -0.61 -13.98 -24.77
N ARG A 147 -1.28 -14.89 -24.06
CA ARG A 147 -2.56 -15.48 -24.47
C ARG A 147 -3.63 -14.42 -24.70
N GLN A 148 -3.91 -13.56 -23.72
CA GLN A 148 -4.96 -12.54 -23.85
C GLN A 148 -4.66 -11.52 -24.96
N ARG A 149 -3.38 -11.26 -25.23
CA ARG A 149 -2.95 -10.42 -26.36
C ARG A 149 -3.14 -11.14 -27.70
N ALA A 150 -2.85 -12.43 -27.76
CA ALA A 150 -3.10 -13.28 -28.94
C ALA A 150 -4.60 -13.43 -29.23
N ASP A 151 -5.44 -13.49 -28.19
CA ASP A 151 -6.91 -13.49 -28.28
C ASP A 151 -7.47 -12.16 -28.84
N GLY A 152 -6.62 -11.14 -29.03
CA GLY A 152 -6.99 -9.87 -29.66
C GLY A 152 -7.56 -8.81 -28.70
N TYR A 153 -7.54 -9.06 -27.39
CA TYR A 153 -8.05 -8.10 -26.42
C TYR A 153 -7.14 -6.85 -26.32
N ARG A 154 -7.75 -5.68 -26.51
CA ARG A 154 -7.05 -4.38 -26.45
C ARG A 154 -6.97 -3.79 -25.04
N ARG A 155 -7.93 -4.12 -24.18
CA ARG A 155 -8.07 -3.57 -22.81
C ARG A 155 -7.37 -4.44 -21.76
N ILE A 156 -6.11 -4.78 -22.05
CA ILE A 156 -5.22 -5.53 -21.16
C ILE A 156 -4.14 -4.57 -20.64
N VAL A 157 -3.98 -4.47 -19.33
CA VAL A 157 -3.08 -3.51 -18.69
C VAL A 157 -2.00 -4.22 -17.87
N PRO A 158 -0.71 -3.89 -18.05
CA PRO A 158 0.35 -4.47 -17.26
C PRO A 158 0.22 -4.09 -15.78
N TYR A 159 0.17 -5.08 -14.90
CA TYR A 159 0.22 -4.85 -13.45
C TYR A 159 1.45 -4.00 -13.07
N GLY A 160 1.28 -3.04 -12.17
CA GLY A 160 2.36 -2.15 -11.70
C GLY A 160 2.72 -0.98 -12.63
N SER A 161 2.20 -0.95 -13.85
CA SER A 161 2.47 0.13 -14.81
C SER A 161 1.84 1.47 -14.42
N LEU A 162 2.29 2.56 -15.04
CA LEU A 162 1.63 3.86 -14.91
C LEU A 162 0.15 3.78 -15.35
N LEU A 163 -0.13 3.10 -16.46
CA LEU A 163 -1.49 2.94 -16.97
C LEU A 163 -2.39 2.24 -15.96
N TRP A 164 -1.89 1.18 -15.31
CA TRP A 164 -2.58 0.49 -14.23
C TRP A 164 -2.90 1.42 -13.04
N LYS A 165 -1.95 2.24 -12.61
CA LYS A 165 -2.19 3.20 -11.51
C LYS A 165 -3.28 4.20 -11.86
N LEU A 166 -3.24 4.76 -13.07
CA LEU A 166 -4.25 5.71 -13.55
C LEU A 166 -5.63 5.06 -13.62
N LEU A 167 -5.70 3.86 -14.20
CA LEU A 167 -6.92 3.06 -14.27
C LEU A 167 -7.54 2.82 -12.89
N VAL A 168 -6.74 2.40 -11.90
CA VAL A 168 -7.22 2.10 -10.55
C VAL A 168 -7.67 3.36 -9.80
N LEU A 169 -7.03 4.51 -10.07
CA LEU A 169 -7.41 5.78 -9.44
C LEU A 169 -8.78 6.30 -9.91
N ASP A 170 -9.20 5.97 -11.14
CA ASP A 170 -10.49 6.36 -11.73
C ASP A 170 -11.54 5.22 -11.72
N ALA A 171 -11.17 4.03 -11.22
CA ALA A 171 -12.04 2.87 -11.20
C ALA A 171 -13.27 3.07 -10.31
N THR A 172 -14.39 2.47 -10.71
CA THR A 172 -15.58 2.33 -9.86
C THR A 172 -15.60 0.97 -9.17
N PHE A 173 -15.14 -0.07 -9.85
CA PHE A 173 -15.08 -1.42 -9.28
C PHE A 173 -13.70 -2.03 -9.52
N THR A 174 -13.20 -2.71 -8.48
CA THR A 174 -12.18 -3.74 -8.66
C THR A 174 -12.86 -5.09 -8.47
N VAL A 175 -12.65 -6.00 -9.40
CA VAL A 175 -13.33 -7.30 -9.46
C VAL A 175 -12.26 -8.37 -9.47
N SER A 176 -12.32 -9.28 -8.52
CA SER A 176 -11.32 -10.34 -8.40
C SER A 176 -11.88 -11.63 -7.85
N SER A 177 -11.35 -12.73 -8.36
CA SER A 177 -11.62 -14.06 -7.84
C SER A 177 -10.85 -14.34 -6.55
N HIS A 178 -9.80 -13.58 -6.23
CA HIS A 178 -8.96 -13.84 -5.06
C HIS A 178 -9.19 -12.76 -3.99
N GLY A 179 -9.66 -13.18 -2.81
CA GLY A 179 -10.10 -12.32 -1.70
C GLY A 179 -9.12 -12.30 -0.52
N ASP A 180 -8.05 -13.08 -0.59
CA ASP A 180 -6.91 -13.00 0.31
C ASP A 180 -6.26 -11.61 0.20
N GLY A 181 -5.49 -11.19 1.22
CA GLY A 181 -4.91 -9.83 1.38
C GLY A 181 -4.04 -9.31 0.21
N TYR A 182 -3.98 -10.05 -0.88
CA TYR A 182 -3.68 -9.67 -2.26
C TYR A 182 -4.90 -9.10 -3.02
N LEU A 183 -5.77 -8.36 -2.34
CA LEU A 183 -6.92 -7.71 -2.98
C LEU A 183 -6.47 -6.90 -4.19
N CYS A 184 -6.99 -7.32 -5.33
CA CYS A 184 -6.80 -6.75 -6.63
C CYS A 184 -7.23 -5.25 -6.67
N PRO A 185 -6.34 -4.35 -7.11
CA PRO A 185 -4.89 -4.45 -7.06
C PRO A 185 -4.35 -3.50 -5.98
N PRO A 186 -3.34 -3.90 -5.18
CA PRO A 186 -2.90 -3.12 -4.04
C PRO A 186 -2.06 -1.93 -4.51
N LEU A 187 -2.75 -0.91 -5.00
CA LEU A 187 -2.22 0.44 -5.03
C LEU A 187 -1.89 0.78 -3.57
N GLU A 188 -0.66 1.23 -3.30
CA GLU A 188 -0.23 1.46 -1.92
C GLU A 188 -1.08 2.56 -1.26
N MET A 189 -2.14 2.16 -0.55
CA MET A 189 -3.16 3.07 0.00
C MET A 189 -2.55 4.11 0.95
N SER A 190 -1.48 3.75 1.65
CA SER A 190 -0.69 4.69 2.47
C SER A 190 -0.15 5.88 1.69
N ARG A 191 0.05 5.73 0.38
CA ARG A 191 0.55 6.77 -0.53
C ARG A 191 -0.55 7.42 -1.36
N TYR A 192 -1.47 6.61 -1.87
CA TYR A 192 -2.52 7.08 -2.79
C TYR A 192 -3.79 7.53 -2.08
N GLY A 193 -3.95 7.26 -0.79
CA GLY A 193 -5.14 7.61 -0.01
C GLY A 193 -6.21 6.52 -0.07
N LYS A 194 -7.40 6.84 0.45
CA LYS A 194 -8.55 5.92 0.46
C LYS A 194 -8.99 5.63 -0.98
N PRO A 195 -9.27 4.36 -1.34
CA PRO A 195 -9.77 4.04 -2.66
C PRO A 195 -11.18 4.63 -2.87
N GLN A 196 -11.48 4.98 -4.12
CA GLN A 196 -12.81 5.47 -4.53
C GLN A 196 -13.67 4.35 -5.14
N TRP A 197 -13.06 3.19 -5.41
CA TRP A 197 -13.72 2.02 -5.96
C TRP A 197 -14.32 1.12 -4.87
N SER A 198 -15.32 0.35 -5.25
CA SER A 198 -15.86 -0.77 -4.48
C SER A 198 -15.20 -2.08 -4.90
N SER A 199 -14.80 -2.89 -3.93
CA SER A 199 -14.26 -4.23 -4.20
C SER A 199 -15.40 -5.22 -4.42
N VAL A 200 -15.32 -6.01 -5.48
CA VAL A 200 -16.23 -7.11 -5.79
C VAL A 200 -15.43 -8.40 -5.77
N PHE A 201 -15.77 -9.27 -4.83
CA PHE A 201 -15.16 -10.59 -4.71
C PHE A 201 -16.00 -11.62 -5.47
N LEU A 202 -15.40 -12.27 -6.45
CA LEU A 202 -15.99 -13.37 -7.23
C LEU A 202 -15.58 -14.68 -6.59
N GLN A 203 -16.41 -15.23 -5.72
CA GLN A 203 -16.08 -16.49 -5.08
C GLN A 203 -15.85 -17.60 -6.12
N HIS A 204 -14.69 -18.28 -6.03
CA HIS A 204 -14.43 -19.50 -6.78
C HIS A 204 -14.31 -20.69 -5.81
N GLY A 205 -15.02 -21.76 -6.11
CA GLY A 205 -15.11 -22.95 -5.25
C GLY A 205 -16.13 -22.83 -4.10
N ALA A 206 -16.51 -23.98 -3.54
CA ALA A 206 -17.33 -24.05 -2.33
C ALA A 206 -16.48 -23.66 -1.11
N ILE A 207 -16.90 -22.63 -0.38
CA ILE A 207 -16.23 -22.20 0.85
C ILE A 207 -16.81 -22.94 2.04
N HIS A 208 -15.94 -23.44 2.92
CA HIS A 208 -16.33 -23.97 4.23
C HIS A 208 -16.47 -22.85 5.28
N THR A 209 -16.05 -21.62 4.97
CA THR A 209 -16.07 -20.47 5.89
C THR A 209 -16.28 -19.17 5.13
N ASP A 210 -17.05 -18.25 5.71
CA ASP A 210 -17.29 -16.92 5.14
C ASP A 210 -16.01 -16.08 5.16
N ILE A 211 -15.64 -15.56 4.00
CA ILE A 211 -14.46 -14.73 3.76
C ILE A 211 -14.82 -13.35 3.20
N SER A 212 -16.11 -13.04 3.08
CA SER A 212 -16.56 -11.68 2.74
C SER A 212 -16.32 -10.77 3.94
N ARG A 213 -15.62 -9.65 3.73
CA ARG A 213 -15.32 -8.63 4.75
C ARG A 213 -15.71 -7.25 4.27
#